data_AF-A0A087D5Z9-F1
#
_entry.id   AF-A0A087D5Z9-F1
#
_cell.length_a   1.000
_cell.length_b   1.000
_cell.length_c   1.000
_cell.angle_alpha   90.00
_cell.angle_beta   90.00
_cell.angle_gamma   90.00
#
_symmetry.space_group_name_H-M   'P 1'
#
loop_
_entity.id
_entity.type
_entity.pdbx_description
1 polymer ?
#
loop_
_entity_poly.entity_id
_entity_poly.type
_entity_poly.pdbx_seq_one_letter_code
_entity_poly.pdbx_strand_id
1 'polypeptide(L)' 'MTPTGIKATPESLTVRVGETASIEATVTPATAPQTVAATTNGTDLIGIKENQ' A
#
# COMPACT_ATOMS: atom_id res chain seq x y z
N MET A 1 15.67 -15.74 -1.65
CA MET A 1 15.16 -15.35 -0.31
C MET A 1 13.67 -15.16 -0.43
N THR A 2 12.90 -15.63 0.56
CA THR A 2 11.43 -15.60 0.51
C THR A 2 10.90 -14.60 1.54
N PRO A 3 9.93 -13.75 1.20
CA PRO A 3 9.22 -12.93 2.18
C PRO A 3 8.56 -13.78 3.27
N THR A 4 8.68 -13.38 4.53
CA THR A 4 8.07 -14.06 5.69
C THR A 4 7.04 -13.21 6.42
N GLY A 5 6.99 -11.90 6.14
CA GLY A 5 6.03 -11.01 6.77
C GLY A 5 5.83 -9.72 6.01
N ILE A 6 4.65 -9.14 6.18
CA ILE A 6 4.25 -7.81 5.68
C ILE A 6 3.69 -7.01 6.84
N LYS A 7 4.02 -5.71 6.88
CA LYS A 7 3.42 -4.75 7.82
C LYS A 7 3.06 -3.47 7.07
N ALA A 8 1.84 -2.99 7.26
CA ALA A 8 1.37 -1.72 6.74
C ALA A 8 1.37 -0.65 7.85
N THR A 9 1.74 0.59 7.54
CA THR A 9 1.64 1.73 8.45
C THR A 9 1.17 2.97 7.70
N PRO A 10 0.00 3.55 8.05
CA PRO A 10 -1.05 2.96 8.90
C PRO A 10 -1.72 1.75 8.25
N GLU A 11 -2.41 0.92 9.05
CA GLU A 11 -3.18 -0.23 8.52
C GLU A 11 -4.47 0.20 7.81
N SER A 12 -5.03 1.36 8.16
CA SER A 12 -6.21 1.91 7.53
C SER A 12 -6.22 3.43 7.61
N LEU A 13 -6.92 4.05 6.66
CA LEU A 13 -7.10 5.49 6.56
C LEU A 13 -8.53 5.81 6.12
N THR A 14 -9.06 6.92 6.62
CA THR A 14 -10.25 7.58 6.06
C THR A 14 -9.78 8.82 5.33
N VAL A 15 -10.16 8.95 4.06
CA VAL A 15 -9.71 10.05 3.19
C VAL A 15 -10.93 10.82 2.71
N ARG A 16 -10.88 12.15 2.72
CA ARG A 16 -11.96 13.00 2.21
C ARG A 16 -11.77 13.30 0.72
N VAL A 17 -12.84 13.73 0.06
CA VAL A 17 -12.78 14.11 -1.37
C VAL A 17 -11.72 15.19 -1.60
N GLY A 18 -10.82 14.94 -2.54
CA GLY A 18 -9.72 15.84 -2.90
C GLY A 18 -8.45 15.69 -2.05
N GLU A 19 -8.47 14.89 -0.97
CA GLU A 19 -7.28 14.59 -0.19
C GLU A 19 -6.45 13.46 -0.81
N THR A 20 -5.16 13.46 -0.50
CA THR A 20 -4.24 12.35 -0.78
C THR A 20 -3.71 11.83 0.54
N ALA A 21 -3.65 10.51 0.68
CA ALA A 21 -3.07 9.85 1.84
C ALA A 21 -2.22 8.64 1.39
N SER A 22 -1.31 8.20 2.26
CA SER A 22 -0.33 7.15 1.94
C SER A 22 -0.38 6.04 2.96
N ILE A 23 -0.22 4.80 2.48
CA ILE A 23 0.04 3.62 3.30
C ILE A 23 1.42 3.11 2.90
N GLU A 24 2.31 2.93 3.88
CA GLU A 24 3.62 2.34 3.67
C GLU A 24 3.58 0.84 3.99
N ALA A 25 4.07 0.01 3.08
CA ALA A 25 4.19 -1.44 3.28
C ALA A 25 5.66 -1.83 3.43
N THR A 26 5.96 -2.62 4.46
CA THR A 26 7.31 -3.15 4.73
C THR A 26 7.30 -4.67 4.66
N VAL A 27 8.28 -5.24 3.96
CA VAL A 27 8.44 -6.70 3.78
C VAL A 27 9.66 -7.18 4.58
N THR A 28 9.50 -8.30 5.29
CA THR A 28 10.60 -8.94 6.04
C THR A 28 11.03 -10.25 5.37
N PRO A 29 12.33 -10.53 5.24
CA PRO A 29 13.45 -9.59 5.44
C PRO A 29 13.49 -8.51 4.34
N ALA A 30 14.06 -7.34 4.64
CA ALA A 30 14.10 -6.19 3.72
C ALA A 30 14.85 -6.45 2.40
N THR A 31 15.65 -7.51 2.35
CA THR A 31 16.38 -7.95 1.14
C THR A 31 15.61 -8.97 0.30
N ALA A 32 14.40 -9.38 0.73
CA ALA A 32 13.55 -10.22 -0.08
C ALA A 32 13.02 -9.44 -1.30
N PRO A 33 12.90 -10.07 -2.49
CA PRO A 33 12.25 -9.44 -3.64
C PRO A 33 10.83 -9.00 -3.28
N GLN A 34 10.47 -7.79 -3.71
CA GLN A 34 9.18 -7.20 -3.40
C GLN A 34 8.48 -6.73 -4.67
N THR A 35 7.16 -6.91 -4.71
CA THR A 35 6.27 -6.35 -5.71
C THR A 35 5.08 -5.80 -4.96
N VAL A 36 4.77 -4.53 -5.19
CA VAL A 36 3.58 -3.88 -4.61
C VAL A 36 2.48 -3.93 -5.66
N ALA A 37 1.27 -4.25 -5.22
CA ALA A 37 0.07 -4.18 -6.03
C ALA A 37 -1.05 -3.62 -5.14
N ALA A 38 -1.75 -2.61 -5.63
CA ALA A 38 -2.86 -2.00 -4.92
C ALA A 38 -4.12 -2.01 -5.77
N THR A 39 -5.24 -2.42 -5.17
CA THR A 39 -6.53 -2.59 -5.84
C THR A 39 -7.61 -1.79 -5.11
N THR A 40 -8.50 -1.12 -5.86
CA THR A 40 -9.70 -0.50 -5.30
C THR A 40 -10.89 -1.44 -5.41
N ASN A 41 -11.76 -1.44 -4.40
CA ASN A 41 -13.07 -2.09 -4.46
C ASN A 41 -14.16 -1.01 -4.34
N GLY A 42 -14.40 -0.28 -5.44
CA GLY A 42 -15.34 0.84 -5.51
C GLY A 42 -15.27 1.55 -6.86
N THR A 43 -16.27 2.37 -7.19
CA THR A 43 -16.28 3.25 -8.37
C THR A 43 -15.11 4.24 -8.34
N ASP A 44 -14.80 4.90 -9.47
CA ASP A 44 -13.69 5.84 -9.82
C ASP A 44 -13.33 6.99 -8.83
N LEU A 45 -13.72 6.90 -7.56
CA LEU A 45 -13.53 7.88 -6.50
C LEU A 45 -12.10 7.87 -5.90
N ILE A 46 -11.36 6.76 -6.07
CA ILE A 46 -10.02 6.59 -5.49
C ILE A 46 -9.03 6.29 -6.62
N GLY A 47 -8.11 7.23 -6.86
CA GLY A 47 -6.93 6.99 -7.70
C GLY A 47 -5.78 6.47 -6.85
N ILE A 48 -5.27 5.28 -7.18
CA ILE A 48 -4.08 4.75 -6.52
C ILE A 48 -2.85 5.08 -7.36
N LYS A 49 -1.82 5.64 -6.72
CA LYS A 49 -0.49 5.80 -7.30
C LYS A 49 0.50 5.00 -6.47
N GLU A 50 1.16 4.04 -7.11
CA GLU A 50 2.28 3.36 -6.50
C GLU A 50 3.53 4.22 -6.66
N ASN A 51 4.18 4.56 -5.55
CA ASN A 51 5.45 5.26 -5.57
C ASN A 51 6.56 4.21 -5.50
N GLN A 52 6.95 3.71 -6.68
CA GLN A 52 8.03 2.73 -6.88
C GLN A 52 9.39 3.42 -6.94
#